data_AF-A0A8S4S6F8-F1
#
_entry.id   AF-A0A8S4S6F8-F1
#
_cell.length_a   1.000
_cell.length_b   1.000
_cell.length_c   1.000
_cell.angle_alpha   90.00
_cell.angle_beta   90.00
_cell.angle_gamma   90.00
#
_symmetry.space_group_name_H-M   'P 1'
#
loop_
_entity.id
_entity.type
_entity.pdbx_description
1 polymer ?
#
loop_
_entity_poly.entity_id
_entity_poly.type
_entity_poly.pdbx_seq_one_letter_code
_entity_poly.pdbx_strand_id
1 'polypeptide(L)'
;MACTDEDEVIREAFMIKRSQNKKIFTPVNYKGRWFVLTRKALIYYDTDGQKRKERGRIPTDSIHTVEQAQLGELSKQIPDGDNEKRYPFQVGYTEQGTDYTLYLAAREHSERLNWIHDIRKLCISNTRRVQYHPAVWAARKWTCCDAERRSALGCALAAGWPLPEPDFELILHDHKPINENGLCAYPLLIHIL
;
A
#
# COMPACT_ATOMS: atom_id res chain seq x y z
N MET A 1 -26.49 -6.28 22.30
CA MET A 1 -25.42 -6.80 21.41
C MET A 1 -24.63 -5.60 20.93
N ALA A 2 -23.43 -5.37 21.47
CA ALA A 2 -22.58 -4.29 21.00
C ALA A 2 -21.98 -4.71 19.66
N CYS A 3 -22.35 -4.03 18.58
CA CYS A 3 -21.53 -4.02 17.38
C CYS A 3 -20.24 -3.29 17.79
N THR A 4 -19.19 -4.04 18.12
CA THR A 4 -17.92 -3.45 18.51
C THR A 4 -17.32 -2.77 17.29
N ASP A 5 -17.01 -1.48 17.40
CA ASP A 5 -16.34 -0.58 16.43
C ASP A 5 -15.12 -1.20 15.70
N GLU A 6 -14.59 -2.29 16.26
CA GLU A 6 -13.46 -3.09 15.81
C GLU A 6 -13.70 -3.91 14.53
N ASP A 7 -14.96 -4.29 14.29
CA ASP A 7 -15.38 -5.02 13.08
C ASP A 7 -15.89 -4.06 11.99
N GLU A 8 -15.81 -2.75 12.21
CA GLU A 8 -16.17 -1.76 11.20
C GLU A 8 -15.29 -1.92 9.95
N VAL A 9 -15.95 -2.06 8.80
CA VAL A 9 -15.30 -2.12 7.50
C VAL A 9 -14.92 -0.71 7.06
N ILE A 10 -13.63 -0.47 6.98
CA ILE A 10 -13.07 0.82 6.53
C ILE A 10 -12.98 0.84 5.00
N ARG A 11 -12.56 -0.28 4.41
CA ARG A 11 -12.49 -0.45 2.97
C ARG A 11 -12.67 -1.90 2.59
N GLU A 12 -13.37 -2.16 1.51
CA GLU A 12 -13.38 -3.47 0.87
C GLU A 12 -13.38 -3.35 -0.64
N ALA A 13 -12.71 -4.28 -1.31
CA ALA A 13 -12.61 -4.32 -2.76
C ALA A 13 -12.13 -5.69 -3.25
N PHE A 14 -12.45 -6.01 -4.50
CA PHE A 14 -11.80 -7.12 -5.18
C PHE A 14 -10.41 -6.70 -5.67
N MET A 15 -9.38 -7.45 -5.29
CA MET A 15 -8.02 -7.24 -5.76
C MET A 15 -7.34 -8.56 -6.10
N ILE A 16 -6.28 -8.51 -6.91
CA ILE A 16 -5.49 -9.69 -7.23
C ILE A 16 -4.31 -9.77 -6.27
N LYS A 17 -4.14 -10.90 -5.60
CA LYS A 17 -2.99 -11.16 -4.72
C LYS A 17 -2.02 -12.15 -5.33
N ARG A 18 -0.72 -11.92 -5.09
CA ARG A 18 0.33 -12.91 -5.32
C ARG A 18 0.39 -13.90 -4.15
N SER A 19 0.80 -15.15 -4.38
CA SER A 19 1.17 -16.07 -3.30
C SER A 19 2.43 -15.58 -2.59
N GLN A 20 2.46 -15.74 -1.26
CA GLN A 20 3.59 -15.30 -0.41
C GLN A 20 4.69 -16.37 -0.27
N ASN A 21 4.45 -17.56 -0.84
CA ASN A 21 5.32 -18.74 -0.79
C ASN A 21 5.81 -19.04 0.64
N LYS A 22 4.87 -19.11 1.59
CA LYS A 22 5.17 -19.54 2.98
C LYS A 22 5.66 -21.00 3.04
N LYS A 23 5.46 -21.78 1.97
CA LYS A 23 5.96 -23.15 1.81
C LYS A 23 6.94 -23.19 0.63
N ILE A 24 8.06 -23.91 0.80
CA ILE A 24 9.24 -23.92 -0.08
C ILE A 24 8.91 -24.31 -1.54
N PHE A 25 7.92 -25.19 -1.74
CA PHE A 25 7.60 -25.76 -3.06
C PHE A 25 6.29 -25.25 -3.69
N THR A 26 5.71 -24.16 -3.19
CA THR A 26 4.47 -23.64 -3.79
C THR A 26 4.79 -22.76 -5.01
N PRO A 27 4.27 -23.09 -6.20
CA PRO A 27 4.40 -22.22 -7.37
C PRO A 27 3.86 -20.83 -7.08
N VAL A 28 4.49 -19.81 -7.67
CA VAL A 28 3.95 -18.44 -7.62
C VAL A 28 2.64 -18.43 -8.38
N ASN A 29 1.56 -18.00 -7.72
CA ASN A 29 0.24 -17.91 -8.32
C ASN A 29 -0.41 -16.56 -7.97
N TYR A 30 -1.18 -16.01 -8.91
CA TYR A 30 -2.01 -14.84 -8.73
C TYR A 30 -3.47 -15.26 -8.60
N LYS A 31 -4.15 -14.77 -7.58
CA LYS A 31 -5.57 -15.08 -7.36
C LYS A 31 -6.35 -13.83 -7.01
N GLY A 32 -7.51 -13.67 -7.65
CA GLY A 32 -8.50 -12.68 -7.26
C GLY A 32 -9.08 -13.03 -5.89
N ARG A 33 -9.19 -12.03 -5.00
CA ARG A 33 -9.78 -12.18 -3.67
C ARG A 33 -10.57 -10.93 -3.31
N TRP A 34 -11.61 -11.12 -2.52
CA TRP A 34 -12.29 -10.00 -1.88
C TRP A 34 -11.52 -9.62 -0.61
N PHE A 35 -11.01 -8.40 -0.56
CA PHE A 35 -10.27 -7.85 0.58
C PHE A 35 -11.17 -6.98 1.42
N VAL A 36 -11.01 -7.05 2.73
CA VAL A 36 -11.70 -6.24 3.73
C VAL A 36 -10.66 -5.71 4.71
N LEU A 37 -10.61 -4.40 4.89
CA LEU A 37 -9.83 -3.71 5.90
C LEU A 37 -10.75 -3.29 7.04
N THR A 38 -10.43 -3.74 8.23
CA THR A 38 -11.02 -3.25 9.48
C THR A 38 -9.95 -2.57 10.32
N ARG A 39 -10.31 -2.02 11.48
CA ARG A 39 -9.32 -1.45 12.42
C ARG A 39 -8.29 -2.49 12.88
N LYS A 40 -8.68 -3.75 12.99
CA LYS A 40 -7.84 -4.84 13.53
C LYS A 40 -7.15 -5.70 12.50
N ALA A 41 -7.65 -5.76 11.26
CA ALA A 41 -7.06 -6.66 10.28
C ALA A 41 -7.29 -6.26 8.82
N LEU A 42 -6.34 -6.65 7.97
CA LEU A 42 -6.54 -6.85 6.55
C LEU A 42 -6.87 -8.32 6.29
N ILE A 43 -8.11 -8.58 5.87
CA ILE A 43 -8.67 -9.92 5.69
C ILE A 43 -8.95 -10.15 4.20
N TYR A 44 -8.79 -11.38 3.72
CA TYR A 44 -9.19 -11.73 2.37
C TYR A 44 -9.94 -13.04 2.27
N TYR A 45 -10.94 -13.05 1.40
CA TYR A 45 -11.89 -14.14 1.22
C TYR A 45 -11.81 -14.70 -0.19
N ASP A 46 -12.19 -15.97 -0.33
CA ASP A 46 -12.48 -16.53 -1.64
C ASP A 46 -13.69 -15.86 -2.28
N THR A 47 -13.66 -15.77 -3.61
CA THR A 47 -14.79 -15.32 -4.43
C THR A 47 -15.66 -16.48 -4.91
N ASP A 48 -15.22 -17.71 -4.70
CA ASP A 48 -15.89 -18.90 -5.21
C ASP A 48 -16.94 -19.42 -4.22
N GLY A 49 -18.21 -19.44 -4.63
CA GLY A 49 -19.34 -20.04 -3.89
C GLY A 49 -20.30 -19.04 -3.25
N GLN A 50 -21.37 -19.56 -2.61
CA GLN A 50 -22.45 -18.75 -2.02
C GLN A 50 -22.09 -18.06 -0.68
N LYS A 51 -21.03 -18.50 0.00
CA LYS A 51 -20.50 -17.87 1.23
C LYS A 51 -19.00 -17.63 1.09
N ARG A 52 -18.57 -16.39 1.29
CA ARG A 52 -17.16 -15.97 1.28
C ARG A 52 -16.38 -16.70 2.37
N LYS A 53 -15.48 -17.61 2.00
CA LYS A 53 -14.60 -18.31 2.96
C LYS A 53 -13.35 -17.48 3.24
N GLU A 54 -13.05 -17.20 4.50
CA GLU A 54 -11.81 -16.52 4.90
C GLU A 54 -10.59 -17.36 4.50
N ARG A 55 -9.61 -16.74 3.82
CA ARG A 55 -8.40 -17.39 3.32
C ARG A 55 -7.12 -16.85 3.96
N GLY A 56 -7.21 -15.73 4.64
CA GLY A 56 -6.14 -15.20 5.47
C GLY A 56 -6.52 -13.87 6.09
N ARG A 57 -5.78 -13.56 7.15
CA ARG A 57 -5.97 -12.42 8.03
C ARG A 57 -4.60 -11.92 8.44
N ILE A 58 -4.36 -10.63 8.25
CA ILE A 58 -3.13 -9.95 8.67
C ILE A 58 -3.55 -8.93 9.72
N PRO A 59 -3.19 -9.13 11.00
CA PRO A 59 -3.42 -8.14 12.05
C PRO A 59 -2.80 -6.79 11.68
N THR A 60 -3.52 -5.69 11.87
CA THR A 60 -3.02 -4.35 11.52
C THR A 60 -1.79 -3.97 12.33
N ASP A 61 -1.71 -4.34 13.59
CA ASP A 61 -0.55 -4.14 14.48
C ASP A 61 0.74 -4.80 13.98
N SER A 62 0.63 -5.86 13.17
CA SER A 62 1.76 -6.59 12.60
C SER A 62 2.34 -5.95 11.33
N ILE A 63 1.63 -4.98 10.74
CA ILE A 63 2.01 -4.34 9.48
C ILE A 63 3.11 -3.31 9.73
N HIS A 64 4.23 -3.45 9.01
CA HIS A 64 5.39 -2.58 9.14
C HIS A 64 5.80 -1.91 7.82
N THR A 65 5.21 -2.29 6.69
CA THR A 65 5.50 -1.71 5.37
C THR A 65 4.24 -1.68 4.51
N VAL A 66 3.97 -0.57 3.84
CA VAL A 66 2.85 -0.37 2.93
C VAL A 66 3.35 0.59 1.87
N GLU A 67 3.65 0.09 0.68
CA GLU A 67 4.32 0.87 -0.37
C GLU A 67 3.83 0.46 -1.76
N GLN A 68 4.03 1.33 -2.74
CA GLN A 68 3.89 0.94 -4.14
C GLN A 68 4.88 -0.19 -4.47
N ALA A 69 4.47 -1.12 -5.33
CA ALA A 69 5.28 -2.26 -5.71
C ALA A 69 5.54 -2.26 -7.22
N GLN A 70 6.59 -2.94 -7.63
CA GLN A 70 7.01 -3.11 -9.01
C GLN A 70 7.04 -4.60 -9.32
N LEU A 71 6.01 -5.10 -10.01
CA LEU A 71 5.97 -6.52 -10.39
C LEU A 71 6.84 -6.84 -11.63
N GLY A 72 7.20 -5.82 -12.42
CA GLY A 72 7.95 -5.98 -13.66
C GLY A 72 7.24 -6.95 -14.61
N GLU A 73 8.02 -7.80 -15.29
CA GLU A 73 7.50 -8.84 -16.18
C GLU A 73 6.51 -9.82 -15.51
N LEU A 74 6.56 -9.97 -14.17
CA LEU A 74 5.62 -10.84 -13.45
C LEU A 74 4.20 -10.28 -13.42
N SER A 75 3.96 -9.03 -13.84
CA SER A 75 2.60 -8.52 -14.02
C SER A 75 1.86 -9.26 -15.13
N LYS A 76 2.57 -9.83 -16.12
CA LYS A 76 2.00 -10.60 -17.24
C LYS A 76 1.35 -11.93 -16.79
N GLN A 77 1.68 -12.40 -15.59
CA GLN A 77 1.13 -13.64 -15.02
C GLN A 77 -0.19 -13.44 -14.26
N ILE A 78 -0.69 -12.20 -14.21
CA ILE A 78 -1.97 -11.87 -13.58
C ILE A 78 -3.10 -12.34 -14.54
N PRO A 79 -3.96 -13.30 -14.14
CA PRO A 79 -5.05 -13.80 -14.98
C PRO A 79 -6.04 -12.68 -15.31
N ASP A 80 -6.53 -12.69 -16.56
CA ASP A 80 -7.50 -11.76 -17.15
C ASP A 80 -7.30 -10.27 -16.81
N GLY A 81 -6.51 -9.68 -17.69
CA GLY A 81 -6.48 -8.26 -17.99
C GLY A 81 -5.70 -8.08 -19.28
N ASP A 82 -6.12 -8.74 -20.35
CA ASP A 82 -5.61 -8.49 -21.71
C ASP A 82 -5.71 -6.96 -21.94
N ASN A 83 -4.56 -6.28 -21.88
CA ASN A 83 -4.37 -4.81 -21.88
C ASN A 83 -4.86 -3.94 -20.70
N GLU A 84 -5.43 -4.48 -19.61
CA GLU A 84 -5.78 -3.63 -18.45
C GLU A 84 -4.59 -3.44 -17.50
N LYS A 85 -4.05 -2.22 -17.48
CA LYS A 85 -3.01 -1.79 -16.52
C LYS A 85 -3.51 -1.99 -15.09
N ARG A 86 -2.82 -2.84 -14.32
CA ARG A 86 -3.03 -3.02 -12.87
C ARG A 86 -2.07 -2.15 -12.06
N TYR A 87 -2.48 -1.81 -10.84
CA TYR A 87 -1.72 -0.91 -9.98
C TYR A 87 -1.23 -1.65 -8.73
N PRO A 88 -0.02 -2.21 -8.78
CA PRO A 88 0.51 -3.02 -7.67
C PRO A 88 0.98 -2.17 -6.47
N PHE A 89 0.79 -2.74 -5.29
CA PHE A 89 1.34 -2.29 -4.01
C PHE A 89 1.67 -3.50 -3.13
N GLN A 90 2.40 -3.26 -2.04
CA GLN A 90 2.82 -4.30 -1.11
C GLN A 90 2.48 -3.95 0.32
N VAL A 91 2.13 -4.97 1.09
CA VAL A 91 1.94 -4.91 2.54
C VAL A 91 2.93 -5.89 3.18
N GLY A 92 3.91 -5.36 3.90
CA GLY A 92 4.87 -6.10 4.70
C GLY A 92 4.40 -6.22 6.14
N TYR A 93 4.45 -7.43 6.70
CA TYR A 93 4.04 -7.71 8.07
C TYR A 93 4.91 -8.81 8.71
N THR A 94 4.98 -8.80 10.03
CA THR A 94 5.69 -9.84 10.81
C THR A 94 4.70 -10.81 11.42
N GLU A 95 4.86 -12.11 11.16
CA GLU A 95 4.06 -13.16 11.79
C GLU A 95 5.02 -14.20 12.38
N GLN A 96 4.87 -14.50 13.68
CA GLN A 96 5.72 -15.46 14.42
C GLN A 96 7.23 -15.19 14.24
N GLY A 97 7.63 -13.92 14.26
CA GLY A 97 9.03 -13.49 14.10
C GLY A 97 9.56 -13.57 12.66
N THR A 98 8.72 -13.90 11.68
CA THR A 98 9.10 -13.95 10.26
C THR A 98 8.42 -12.83 9.47
N ASP A 99 9.22 -12.09 8.69
CA ASP A 99 8.70 -11.06 7.80
C ASP A 99 8.12 -11.66 6.51
N TYR A 100 6.91 -11.24 6.17
CA TYR A 100 6.21 -11.61 4.96
C TYR A 100 5.83 -10.38 4.16
N THR A 101 5.84 -10.51 2.84
CA THR A 101 5.34 -9.47 1.92
C THR A 101 4.13 -10.01 1.18
N LEU A 102 3.02 -9.29 1.24
CA LEU A 102 1.82 -9.54 0.44
C LEU A 102 1.80 -8.52 -0.70
N TYR A 103 1.93 -8.99 -1.94
CA TYR A 103 1.74 -8.16 -3.13
C TYR A 103 0.28 -8.20 -3.57
N LEU A 104 -0.30 -7.02 -3.75
CA LEU A 104 -1.67 -6.78 -4.18
C LEU A 104 -1.65 -5.94 -5.45
N ALA A 105 -2.65 -6.15 -6.31
CA ALA A 105 -2.85 -5.39 -7.53
C ALA A 105 -4.29 -4.90 -7.59
N ALA A 106 -4.45 -3.57 -7.49
CA ALA A 106 -5.71 -2.86 -7.64
C ALA A 106 -6.07 -2.67 -9.12
N ARG A 107 -7.35 -2.42 -9.39
CA ARG A 107 -7.84 -2.18 -10.76
C ARG A 107 -7.52 -0.77 -11.23
N GLU A 108 -7.55 0.20 -10.31
CA GLU A 108 -7.31 1.61 -10.59
C GLU A 108 -6.17 2.20 -9.76
N HIS A 109 -5.59 3.30 -10.25
CA HIS A 109 -4.52 4.01 -9.56
C HIS A 109 -5.02 4.67 -8.28
N SER A 110 -6.18 5.33 -8.36
CA SER A 110 -6.90 5.97 -7.25
C SER A 110 -7.20 4.94 -6.16
N GLU A 111 -7.74 3.78 -6.54
CA GLU A 111 -8.01 2.66 -5.62
C GLU A 111 -6.74 2.23 -4.88
N ARG A 112 -5.62 2.03 -5.60
CA ARG A 112 -4.33 1.71 -4.96
C ARG A 112 -3.92 2.77 -3.94
N LEU A 113 -4.01 4.06 -4.29
CA LEU A 113 -3.61 5.14 -3.40
C LEU A 113 -4.48 5.18 -2.14
N ASN A 114 -5.79 5.01 -2.29
CA ASN A 114 -6.73 4.95 -1.17
C ASN A 114 -6.44 3.77 -0.24
N TRP A 115 -6.16 2.58 -0.78
CA TRP A 115 -5.75 1.43 0.03
C TRP A 115 -4.45 1.68 0.79
N ILE A 116 -3.44 2.27 0.14
CA ILE A 116 -2.18 2.63 0.80
C ILE A 116 -2.44 3.64 1.93
N HIS A 117 -3.23 4.68 1.67
CA HIS A 117 -3.56 5.73 2.65
C HIS A 117 -4.28 5.15 3.87
N ASP A 118 -5.36 4.42 3.67
CA ASP A 118 -6.17 3.89 4.79
C ASP A 118 -5.38 2.90 5.66
N ILE A 119 -4.60 2.00 5.05
CA ILE A 119 -3.77 1.06 5.83
C ILE A 119 -2.72 1.85 6.63
N ARG A 120 -2.04 2.83 6.02
CA ARG A 120 -1.03 3.66 6.72
C ARG A 120 -1.64 4.47 7.86
N LYS A 121 -2.82 5.03 7.66
CA LYS A 121 -3.55 5.79 8.69
C LYS A 121 -3.87 4.92 9.91
N LEU A 122 -4.29 3.68 9.68
CA LEU A 122 -4.55 2.72 10.76
C LEU A 122 -3.27 2.25 11.46
N CYS A 123 -2.18 2.13 10.71
CA CYS A 123 -0.91 1.61 11.21
C CYS A 123 0.06 2.73 11.65
N ILE A 124 -0.43 3.94 11.88
CA ILE A 124 0.40 5.12 12.21
C ILE A 124 1.23 4.93 13.48
N SER A 125 0.72 4.18 14.46
CA SER A 125 1.42 3.87 15.71
C SER A 125 2.38 2.69 15.60
N ASN A 126 2.39 1.96 14.47
CA ASN A 126 3.25 0.80 14.30
C ASN A 126 4.71 1.20 14.05
N THR A 127 5.62 0.31 14.44
CA THR A 127 7.03 0.47 14.06
C THR A 127 7.22 0.11 12.59
N ARG A 128 7.32 1.14 11.75
CA ARG A 128 7.54 1.02 10.30
C ARG A 128 9.00 0.67 9.97
N ARG A 129 9.22 -0.10 8.90
CA ARG A 129 10.56 -0.29 8.31
C ARG A 129 10.96 0.94 7.50
N VAL A 130 12.18 1.45 7.73
CA VAL A 130 12.72 2.63 7.04
C VAL A 130 13.04 2.34 5.57
N GLN A 131 13.37 1.09 5.25
CA GLN A 131 13.74 0.65 3.91
C GLN A 131 12.91 -0.56 3.48
N TYR A 132 12.68 -0.67 2.17
CA TYR A 132 11.95 -1.76 1.56
C TYR A 132 12.49 -2.08 0.16
N HIS A 133 12.06 -3.22 -0.40
CA HIS A 133 12.33 -3.58 -1.79
C HIS A 133 11.11 -3.27 -2.65
N PRO A 134 11.18 -2.32 -3.60
CA PRO A 134 10.05 -1.98 -4.46
C PRO A 134 9.61 -3.15 -5.32
N ALA A 135 10.56 -3.96 -5.79
CA ALA A 135 10.29 -5.08 -6.67
C ALA A 135 10.30 -6.43 -5.95
N VAL A 136 9.86 -7.45 -6.66
CA VAL A 136 9.62 -8.80 -6.14
C VAL A 136 10.91 -9.60 -5.91
N TRP A 137 10.87 -10.50 -4.93
CA TRP A 137 11.84 -11.59 -4.81
C TRP A 137 11.48 -12.72 -5.79
N ALA A 138 12.37 -12.97 -6.77
CA ALA A 138 12.21 -13.99 -7.79
C ALA A 138 13.57 -14.52 -8.26
N ALA A 139 13.63 -15.78 -8.70
CA ALA A 139 14.87 -16.39 -9.20
C ALA A 139 16.09 -16.20 -8.26
N ARG A 140 15.85 -16.34 -6.94
CA ARG A 140 16.85 -16.19 -5.85
C ARG A 140 17.47 -14.79 -5.71
N LYS A 141 16.84 -13.75 -6.25
CA LYS A 141 17.27 -12.36 -6.06
C LYS A 141 16.10 -11.39 -5.95
N TRP A 142 16.37 -10.20 -5.42
CA TRP A 142 15.47 -9.06 -5.51
C TRP A 142 15.59 -8.41 -6.89
N THR A 143 14.50 -8.30 -7.64
CA THR A 143 14.56 -7.76 -9.01
C THR A 143 14.78 -6.24 -9.09
N CYS A 144 14.85 -5.54 -7.95
CA CYS A 144 15.11 -4.10 -7.88
C CYS A 144 16.58 -3.75 -7.64
N CYS A 145 17.39 -4.68 -7.09
CA CYS A 145 18.78 -4.40 -6.70
C CYS A 145 19.72 -5.60 -6.81
N ASP A 146 19.24 -6.73 -7.35
CA ASP A 146 19.97 -7.99 -7.50
C ASP A 146 20.50 -8.62 -6.20
N ALA A 147 20.10 -8.12 -5.02
CA ALA A 147 20.48 -8.72 -3.75
C ALA A 147 20.00 -10.20 -3.68
N GLU A 148 20.92 -11.11 -3.36
CA GLU A 148 20.74 -12.56 -3.39
C GLU A 148 20.26 -13.17 -2.07
N ARG A 149 19.93 -12.33 -1.08
CA ARG A 149 19.33 -12.77 0.19
C ARG A 149 17.94 -12.19 0.35
N ARG A 150 16.96 -13.05 0.63
CA ARG A 150 15.58 -12.60 0.88
C ARG A 150 15.50 -11.68 2.10
N SER A 151 16.39 -11.86 3.07
CA SER A 151 16.54 -11.04 4.27
C SER A 151 17.41 -9.79 4.07
N ALA A 152 17.87 -9.49 2.85
CA ALA A 152 18.64 -8.27 2.58
C ALA A 152 17.81 -7.02 2.92
N LEU A 153 18.49 -6.01 3.47
CA LEU A 153 17.91 -4.71 3.74
C LEU A 153 17.33 -4.10 2.45
N GLY A 154 16.22 -3.37 2.57
CA GLY A 154 15.55 -2.74 1.43
C GLY A 154 16.46 -1.76 0.69
N CYS A 155 16.36 -1.72 -0.63
CA CYS A 155 17.14 -0.80 -1.47
C CYS A 155 16.52 0.60 -1.64
N ALA A 156 15.25 0.80 -1.24
CA ALA A 156 14.55 2.06 -1.33
C ALA A 156 14.06 2.54 0.05
N LEU A 157 13.97 3.85 0.23
CA LEU A 157 13.37 4.46 1.42
C LEU A 157 11.86 4.30 1.40
N ALA A 158 11.29 3.82 2.50
CA ALA A 158 9.84 3.80 2.70
C ALA A 158 9.34 5.21 3.06
N ALA A 159 8.11 5.52 2.70
CA ALA A 159 7.47 6.79 3.01
C ALA A 159 7.04 6.89 4.49
N GLY A 160 7.16 8.07 5.09
CA GLY A 160 6.66 8.34 6.45
C GLY A 160 5.12 8.26 6.52
N TRP A 161 4.59 7.80 7.66
CA TRP A 161 3.14 7.66 7.89
C TRP A 161 2.71 8.56 9.07
N PRO A 162 1.61 9.32 8.94
CA PRO A 162 0.85 9.52 7.71
C PRO A 162 1.71 10.30 6.72
N LEU A 163 1.42 10.20 5.43
CA LEU A 163 1.98 11.21 4.51
C LEU A 163 1.46 12.57 5.00
N PRO A 164 2.29 13.63 5.01
CA PRO A 164 1.74 14.97 5.20
C PRO A 164 0.63 15.13 4.16
N GLU A 165 -0.60 15.37 4.62
CA GLU A 165 -1.70 15.69 3.71
C GLU A 165 -1.21 16.90 2.89
N PRO A 166 -1.33 16.88 1.56
CA PRO A 166 -1.06 18.10 0.81
C PRO A 166 -2.01 19.16 1.34
N ASP A 167 -1.48 20.20 1.99
CA ASP A 167 -2.28 21.30 2.54
C ASP A 167 -3.15 21.85 1.41
N PHE A 168 -4.45 21.54 1.46
CA PHE A 168 -5.42 21.96 0.43
C PHE A 168 -5.48 23.50 0.33
N GLU A 169 -5.05 24.21 1.38
CA GLU A 169 -4.90 25.65 1.40
C GLU A 169 -3.83 26.17 0.42
N LEU A 170 -2.78 25.41 0.09
CA LEU A 170 -1.76 25.86 -0.88
C LEU A 170 -2.25 25.82 -2.33
N ILE A 171 -3.28 25.01 -2.63
CA ILE A 171 -3.86 24.93 -3.98
C ILE A 171 -4.80 26.12 -4.26
N LEU A 172 -5.42 26.68 -3.22
CA LEU A 172 -6.35 27.81 -3.36
C LEU A 172 -5.65 29.17 -3.40
N HIS A 173 -4.42 29.28 -2.92
CA HIS A 173 -3.67 30.54 -2.95
C HIS A 173 -2.98 30.84 -4.29
N ASP A 174 -2.87 29.87 -5.19
CA ASP A 174 -2.19 30.05 -6.50
C ASP A 174 -3.12 30.46 -7.64
N HIS A 175 -4.42 30.66 -7.36
CA HIS A 175 -5.41 31.14 -8.32
C HIS A 175 -5.94 32.55 -8.00
N LYS A 176 -5.10 33.44 -7.48
CA LYS A 176 -5.44 34.87 -7.52
C LYS A 176 -5.13 35.39 -8.93
N PRO A 177 -6.13 35.91 -9.69
CA PRO A 177 -5.87 36.44 -11.02
C PRO A 177 -4.87 37.59 -10.91
N ILE A 178 -3.77 37.48 -11.67
CA ILE A 178 -2.78 38.54 -11.87
C ILE A 178 -3.54 39.73 -12.48
N ASN A 179 -3.60 40.86 -11.78
CA ASN A 179 -4.06 42.11 -12.39
C ASN A 179 -2.92 42.73 -13.21
N GLU A 180 -3.28 43.53 -14.21
CA GLU A 180 -2.43 43.94 -15.34
C GLU A 180 -1.26 44.90 -14.99
N ASN A 181 -0.87 45.05 -13.73
CA ASN A 181 0.15 46.01 -13.31
C ASN A 181 1.36 45.43 -12.55
N GLY A 182 1.58 44.11 -12.56
CA GLY A 182 2.92 43.51 -12.41
C GLY A 182 3.77 43.94 -11.20
N LEU A 183 3.19 44.24 -10.04
CA LEU A 183 3.94 44.53 -8.80
C LEU A 183 3.51 43.59 -7.67
N CYS A 184 4.45 42.75 -7.24
CA CYS A 184 4.29 41.91 -6.05
C CYS A 184 4.36 42.80 -4.80
N ALA A 185 3.25 42.92 -4.07
CA ALA A 185 3.21 43.64 -2.81
C ALA A 185 3.83 42.77 -1.71
N TYR A 186 5.08 43.05 -1.33
CA TYR A 186 5.63 42.57 -0.06
C TYR A 186 5.01 43.37 1.09
N PRO A 187 4.54 42.74 2.18
CA PRO A 187 4.19 43.49 3.39
C PRO A 187 5.48 43.97 4.06
N LEU A 188 5.60 45.30 4.20
CA LEU A 188 6.58 45.98 5.03
C LEU A 188 6.41 45.53 6.48
N LEU A 189 7.42 44.83 7.03
CA LEU A 189 7.58 44.66 8.48
C LEU A 189 7.93 46.03 9.07
N ILE A 190 6.99 46.63 9.80
CA ILE A 190 7.25 47.79 10.64
C ILE A 190 7.94 47.29 11.92
N HIS A 191 9.11 47.87 12.18
CA HIS A 191 9.96 47.65 13.33
C HIS A 191 9.26 47.92 14.66
N ILE A 192 9.53 47.05 15.64
CA ILE A 192 9.27 47.24 17.06
C ILE A 192 10.28 48.26 17.61
N LEU A 193 9.78 49.35 18.21
CA LEU A 193 10.27 49.96 19.44
C LEU A 193 9.06 50.45 20.24
#